data_AF-A0A3B6FYX4-F1
#
_entry.id   AF-A0A3B6FYX4-F1
#
_cell.length_a   1.000
_cell.length_b   1.000
_cell.length_c   1.000
_cell.angle_alpha   90.00
_cell.angle_beta   90.00
_cell.angle_gamma   90.00
#
_symmetry.space_group_name_H-M   'P 1'
#
loop_
_entity.id
_entity.type
_entity.pdbx_description
1 polymer ?
#
loop_
_entity_poly.entity_id
_entity_poly.type
_entity_poly.pdbx_seq_one_letter_code
_entity_poly.pdbx_strand_id
1 'polypeptide(L)'
;MRRRHQLLVSPSCCLSGLVLLLLALSARAQRQAHTDPSEVAALNAIFRRWGLRASAAWNISGEPCSGAATDDTDIDDDPNFNPAIKCDCSYNGSTVCHITRMKVYALDVAGQIPAELQNLTYLANLNLGQNYLTGSLPAFLGKLTRLQYLSFGVNALTGVVPRELGNLKNLISLYIDSCGLSGELPSTFSKLKGLRVLWASDNEFIRKIPDYIGSLLNLTDLRLHGNNFDGPIPASFSNLVNLANLRIGDFTGEVSSLAFVVNMTSLNTLVLRNSRISDNLASVDFSKFVGLNYLDLSFNSITGKVSPTLLNLNPLNFLFLGSNNLSGSLPDMISPSLTTIDLSYNMLSGRYPSWVNMNNLHVNLVWNNFGIDNSNNSILPSGLNCLQRDTPCLIGSPSHSSFAVDSGGKRPIRGSDNSIYEPDDASLQGASYYVTNSTRWGLSNIGKFVDSPNGSYIIDTSRRFTNTLDSELFQTARMSPSSLRYYGIGLKNGMYKVVLQFAEIFFPGDQTWKSVGKRIFNIYIQGDLKETDFDIKKQTNGKSYTVVERQYIVEVTNNFLDIHLFWAGKGTCCIPNQGFYGPLISAISVSSYGSNGEGDPGPQKNSSTNRTGLVVGVVVSVAVLGFLALAGVFVWR
;
A
#
# COMPACT_ATOMS: atom_id res chain seq x y z
N MET A 1 6.17 -74.14 -85.26
CA MET A 1 6.85 -73.95 -83.95
C MET A 1 6.33 -72.67 -83.30
N ARG A 2 6.20 -72.69 -81.97
CA ARG A 2 5.96 -71.58 -81.01
C ARG A 2 6.54 -70.22 -81.49
N ARG A 3 5.95 -69.04 -81.26
CA ARG A 3 5.49 -68.47 -79.97
C ARG A 3 4.62 -67.21 -80.21
N ARG A 4 3.61 -67.01 -79.35
CA ARG A 4 2.81 -65.76 -79.19
C ARG A 4 3.63 -64.68 -78.47
N HIS A 5 3.40 -63.40 -78.81
CA HIS A 5 3.38 -62.31 -77.83
C HIS A 5 2.31 -61.26 -78.18
N GLN A 6 1.50 -60.93 -77.18
CA GLN A 6 0.38 -59.98 -77.20
C GLN A 6 0.87 -58.56 -76.86
N LEU A 7 0.22 -57.58 -77.50
CA LEU A 7 0.17 -56.17 -77.12
C LEU A 7 -0.71 -55.96 -75.87
N LEU A 8 -0.30 -55.05 -74.99
CA LEU A 8 -1.17 -54.40 -74.00
C LEU A 8 -0.70 -52.94 -73.84
N VAL A 9 -1.52 -52.01 -74.33
CA VAL A 9 -1.42 -50.56 -74.11
C VAL A 9 -2.24 -50.26 -72.86
N SER A 10 -1.63 -49.66 -71.83
CA SER A 10 -2.27 -49.37 -70.54
C SER A 10 -2.98 -48.01 -70.55
N PRO A 11 -4.19 -47.89 -69.97
CA PRO A 11 -4.87 -46.61 -69.77
C PRO A 11 -4.50 -46.03 -68.40
N SER A 12 -3.71 -44.96 -68.35
CA SER A 12 -3.34 -44.33 -67.07
C SER A 12 -3.43 -42.80 -67.06
N CYS A 13 -4.05 -42.17 -68.06
CA CYS A 13 -4.21 -40.71 -68.11
C CYS A 13 -5.59 -40.16 -67.69
N CYS A 14 -6.57 -41.02 -67.34
CA CYS A 14 -7.91 -40.54 -66.95
C CYS A 14 -8.19 -40.54 -65.44
N LEU A 15 -7.31 -41.10 -64.58
CA LEU A 15 -7.52 -41.09 -63.12
C LEU A 15 -6.88 -39.90 -62.40
N SER A 16 -5.88 -39.23 -62.97
CA SER A 16 -5.26 -38.04 -62.36
C SER A 16 -6.14 -36.78 -62.47
N GLY A 17 -7.00 -36.70 -63.48
CA GLY A 17 -7.93 -35.58 -63.67
C GLY A 17 -9.14 -35.61 -62.71
N LEU A 18 -9.61 -36.80 -62.30
CA LEU A 18 -10.78 -36.91 -61.42
C LEU A 18 -10.44 -36.66 -59.95
N VAL A 19 -9.20 -36.97 -59.52
CA VAL A 19 -8.74 -36.71 -58.14
C VAL A 19 -8.49 -35.22 -57.91
N LEU A 20 -8.05 -34.47 -58.93
CA LEU A 20 -7.93 -33.01 -58.85
C LEU A 20 -9.28 -32.28 -58.89
N LEU A 21 -10.31 -32.85 -59.53
CA LEU A 21 -11.68 -32.29 -59.46
C LEU A 21 -12.43 -32.66 -58.17
N LEU A 22 -12.13 -33.81 -57.56
CA LEU A 22 -12.72 -34.22 -56.27
C LEU A 22 -12.01 -33.60 -55.05
N LEU A 23 -10.73 -33.24 -55.16
CA LEU A 23 -10.04 -32.42 -54.16
C LEU A 23 -10.41 -30.92 -54.25
N ALA A 24 -11.00 -30.47 -55.36
CA ALA A 24 -11.54 -29.12 -55.51
C ALA A 24 -12.93 -28.93 -54.85
N LEU A 25 -13.57 -30.01 -54.38
CA LEU A 25 -14.90 -29.98 -53.74
C LEU A 25 -14.87 -30.18 -52.21
N SER A 26 -13.68 -30.32 -51.60
CA SER A 26 -13.52 -30.27 -50.13
C SER A 26 -12.62 -29.14 -49.65
N ALA A 27 -12.17 -28.25 -50.54
CA ALA A 27 -11.70 -26.94 -50.13
C ALA A 27 -12.93 -26.13 -49.66
N ARG A 28 -13.38 -26.37 -48.42
CA ARG A 28 -14.12 -25.34 -47.69
C ARG A 28 -13.19 -24.13 -47.72
N ALA A 29 -13.52 -23.14 -48.56
CA ALA A 29 -13.04 -21.79 -48.34
C ALA A 29 -13.45 -21.46 -46.90
N GLN A 30 -12.53 -21.60 -45.94
CA GLN A 30 -12.72 -21.06 -44.61
C GLN A 30 -12.88 -19.57 -44.84
N ARG A 31 -14.13 -19.09 -44.82
CA ARG A 31 -14.40 -17.65 -44.79
C ARG A 31 -13.60 -17.11 -43.63
N GLN A 32 -12.69 -16.19 -43.91
CA GLN A 32 -11.91 -15.53 -42.88
C GLN A 32 -12.90 -14.87 -41.92
N ALA A 33 -12.80 -15.23 -40.63
CA ALA A 33 -13.67 -14.65 -39.63
C ALA A 33 -13.35 -13.15 -39.51
N HIS A 34 -14.40 -12.34 -39.35
CA HIS A 34 -14.27 -10.89 -39.22
C HIS A 34 -14.71 -10.44 -37.84
N THR A 35 -14.03 -9.45 -37.28
CA THR A 35 -14.47 -8.81 -36.04
C THR A 35 -15.80 -8.12 -36.27
N ASP A 36 -16.70 -8.16 -35.28
CA ASP A 36 -17.97 -7.44 -35.35
C ASP A 36 -17.73 -5.96 -35.71
N PRO A 37 -18.37 -5.42 -36.77
CA PRO A 37 -18.11 -4.05 -37.23
C PRO A 37 -18.34 -2.97 -36.16
N SER A 38 -19.27 -3.20 -35.22
CA SER A 38 -19.53 -2.28 -34.12
C SER A 38 -18.38 -2.26 -33.09
N GLU A 39 -17.75 -3.41 -32.86
CA GLU A 39 -16.58 -3.54 -31.99
C GLU A 39 -15.33 -2.95 -32.66
N VAL A 40 -15.16 -3.14 -33.97
CA VAL A 40 -14.09 -2.47 -34.75
C VAL A 40 -14.21 -0.95 -34.65
N ALA A 41 -15.41 -0.41 -34.86
CA ALA A 41 -15.68 1.02 -34.75
C ALA A 41 -15.38 1.54 -33.32
N ALA A 42 -15.80 0.79 -32.29
CA ALA A 42 -15.56 1.14 -30.90
C ALA A 42 -14.07 1.12 -30.53
N LEU A 43 -13.35 0.04 -30.87
CA LEU A 43 -11.92 -0.10 -30.60
C LEU A 43 -11.11 1.04 -31.23
N ASN A 44 -11.37 1.33 -32.51
CA ASN A 44 -10.70 2.40 -33.23
C ASN A 44 -10.99 3.79 -32.62
N ALA A 45 -12.24 4.03 -32.19
CA ALA A 45 -12.60 5.28 -31.52
C ALA A 45 -11.89 5.42 -30.15
N ILE A 46 -11.83 4.35 -29.36
CA ILE A 46 -11.12 4.31 -28.07
C ILE A 46 -9.64 4.61 -28.28
N PHE A 47 -9.00 3.87 -29.19
CA PHE A 47 -7.57 4.02 -29.46
C PHE A 47 -7.24 5.42 -29.97
N ARG A 48 -8.06 5.97 -30.87
CA ARG A 48 -7.89 7.34 -31.35
C ARG A 48 -7.99 8.37 -30.22
N ARG A 49 -8.94 8.22 -29.28
CA ARG A 49 -9.07 9.12 -28.12
C ARG A 49 -7.85 9.07 -27.20
N TRP A 50 -7.24 7.90 -27.05
CA TRP A 50 -6.04 7.71 -26.23
C TRP A 50 -4.73 7.88 -27.00
N GLY A 51 -4.77 8.29 -28.28
CA GLY A 51 -3.58 8.43 -29.11
C GLY A 51 -2.85 7.12 -29.42
N LEU A 52 -3.52 5.98 -29.21
CA LEU A 52 -3.00 4.64 -29.44
C LEU A 52 -3.27 4.16 -30.87
N ARG A 53 -2.56 3.10 -31.26
CA ARG A 53 -2.77 2.34 -32.49
C ARG A 53 -2.64 0.86 -32.20
N ALA A 54 -3.28 0.01 -33.00
CA ALA A 54 -3.05 -1.43 -32.94
C ALA A 54 -1.59 -1.73 -33.32
N SER A 55 -0.99 -2.69 -32.63
CA SER A 55 0.37 -3.15 -32.94
C SER A 55 0.38 -3.93 -34.26
N ALA A 56 1.53 -4.07 -34.91
CA ALA A 56 1.66 -5.04 -36.00
C ALA A 56 1.70 -6.49 -35.49
N ALA A 57 1.86 -6.71 -34.18
CA ALA A 57 1.94 -8.04 -33.57
C ALA A 57 0.55 -8.70 -33.38
N TRP A 58 -0.52 -7.90 -33.30
CA TRP A 58 -1.92 -8.33 -33.25
C TRP A 58 -2.69 -7.31 -34.08
N ASN A 59 -3.53 -7.73 -35.05
CA ASN A 59 -3.97 -6.89 -36.19
C ASN A 59 -2.97 -6.87 -37.39
N ILE A 60 -2.58 -8.04 -37.87
CA ILE A 60 -1.62 -8.21 -38.99
C ILE A 60 -2.23 -7.92 -40.37
N SER A 61 -3.56 -8.04 -40.53
CA SER A 61 -4.24 -7.90 -41.82
C SER A 61 -5.08 -6.63 -41.95
N GLY A 62 -5.02 -5.72 -40.96
CA GLY A 62 -5.97 -4.61 -40.82
C GLY A 62 -7.30 -5.01 -40.18
N GLU A 63 -7.47 -6.30 -39.87
CA GLU A 63 -8.57 -6.89 -39.10
C GLU A 63 -8.15 -7.05 -37.63
N PRO A 64 -8.80 -6.37 -36.65
CA PRO A 64 -8.37 -6.40 -35.25
C PRO A 64 -8.18 -7.80 -34.66
N CYS A 65 -9.12 -8.71 -34.91
CA CYS A 65 -9.03 -10.11 -34.51
C CYS A 65 -8.19 -10.94 -35.49
N SER A 66 -6.89 -10.67 -35.55
CA SER A 66 -5.91 -11.45 -36.31
C SER A 66 -4.55 -11.55 -35.61
N GLY A 67 -3.76 -12.58 -35.94
CA GLY A 67 -2.46 -12.84 -35.32
C GLY A 67 -2.60 -13.20 -33.84
N ALA A 68 -1.81 -12.54 -32.99
CA ALA A 68 -1.81 -12.78 -31.55
C ALA A 68 -3.16 -12.47 -30.87
N ALA A 69 -4.08 -11.76 -31.52
CA ALA A 69 -5.43 -11.55 -30.99
C ALA A 69 -6.29 -12.83 -30.99
N THR A 70 -5.95 -13.84 -31.80
CA THR A 70 -6.78 -15.04 -32.04
C THR A 70 -6.07 -16.37 -31.77
N ASP A 71 -4.76 -16.38 -31.63
CA ASP A 71 -3.97 -17.58 -31.34
C ASP A 71 -3.75 -17.81 -29.84
N ASP A 72 -2.86 -18.73 -29.48
CA ASP A 72 -2.54 -19.09 -28.09
C ASP A 72 -1.49 -18.17 -27.43
N THR A 73 -1.06 -17.10 -28.10
CA THR A 73 -0.05 -16.17 -27.55
C THR A 73 -0.55 -15.54 -26.25
N ASP A 74 0.25 -15.56 -25.20
CA ASP A 74 -0.10 -14.86 -23.97
C ASP A 74 0.10 -13.34 -24.16
N ILE A 75 -0.98 -12.59 -24.04
CA ILE A 75 -0.94 -11.12 -24.10
C ILE A 75 -1.09 -10.47 -22.72
N ASP A 76 -1.59 -11.23 -21.73
CA ASP A 76 -1.96 -10.68 -20.43
C ASP A 76 -0.68 -10.45 -19.62
N ASP A 77 0.27 -11.39 -19.65
CA ASP A 77 1.53 -11.32 -18.89
C ASP A 77 2.75 -10.89 -19.73
N ASP A 78 2.67 -10.91 -21.07
CA ASP A 78 3.78 -10.46 -21.93
C ASP A 78 3.82 -8.92 -22.09
N PRO A 79 4.94 -8.25 -21.75
CA PRO A 79 5.08 -6.80 -21.89
C PRO A 79 5.13 -6.31 -23.35
N ASN A 80 5.44 -7.18 -24.32
CA ASN A 80 5.49 -6.83 -25.74
C ASN A 80 4.09 -6.64 -26.35
N PHE A 81 3.06 -7.17 -25.69
CA PHE A 81 1.66 -7.05 -26.10
C PHE A 81 0.94 -5.97 -25.28
N ASN A 82 1.22 -4.72 -25.61
CA ASN A 82 0.64 -3.57 -24.93
C ASN A 82 0.65 -2.30 -25.83
N PRO A 83 -0.52 -1.75 -26.23
CA PRO A 83 -1.86 -2.25 -25.94
C PRO A 83 -2.11 -3.58 -26.66
N ALA A 84 -3.09 -4.38 -26.22
CA ALA A 84 -3.46 -5.65 -26.85
C ALA A 84 -4.93 -6.03 -26.64
N ILE A 85 -5.44 -6.90 -27.53
CA ILE A 85 -6.77 -7.52 -27.40
C ILE A 85 -6.69 -9.03 -27.59
N LYS A 86 -7.66 -9.77 -27.04
CA LYS A 86 -7.99 -11.13 -27.47
C LYS A 86 -9.41 -11.19 -28.01
N CYS A 87 -9.62 -12.11 -28.94
CA CYS A 87 -10.89 -12.36 -29.58
C CYS A 87 -11.31 -13.82 -29.50
N ASP A 88 -12.62 -14.05 -29.48
CA ASP A 88 -13.24 -15.35 -29.67
C ASP A 88 -13.95 -15.37 -31.02
N CYS A 89 -13.45 -16.19 -31.95
CA CYS A 89 -13.97 -16.35 -33.30
C CYS A 89 -14.84 -17.61 -33.47
N SER A 90 -15.39 -18.16 -32.39
CA SER A 90 -16.28 -19.33 -32.45
C SER A 90 -17.71 -19.00 -32.90
N TYR A 91 -18.06 -17.72 -33.05
CA TYR A 91 -19.42 -17.27 -33.31
C TYR A 91 -19.83 -17.39 -34.78
N ASN A 92 -21.14 -17.55 -35.00
CA ASN A 92 -21.78 -17.64 -36.32
C ASN A 92 -21.08 -18.65 -37.26
N GLY A 93 -20.83 -19.86 -36.77
CA GLY A 93 -20.14 -20.89 -37.56
C GLY A 93 -18.69 -20.53 -37.87
N SER A 94 -18.01 -19.90 -36.91
CA SER A 94 -16.63 -19.40 -37.02
C SER A 94 -16.42 -18.32 -38.09
N THR A 95 -17.41 -17.45 -38.29
CA THR A 95 -17.33 -16.33 -39.24
C THR A 95 -17.28 -14.97 -38.58
N VAL A 96 -17.63 -14.88 -37.29
CA VAL A 96 -17.61 -13.63 -36.53
C VAL A 96 -16.70 -13.77 -35.32
N CYS A 97 -15.84 -12.79 -35.12
CA CYS A 97 -14.99 -12.64 -33.95
C CYS A 97 -15.53 -11.55 -33.04
N HIS A 98 -15.49 -11.80 -31.74
CA HIS A 98 -15.80 -10.82 -30.71
C HIS A 98 -14.60 -10.55 -29.80
N ILE A 99 -14.37 -9.30 -29.45
CA ILE A 99 -13.32 -8.87 -28.53
C ILE A 99 -13.70 -9.30 -27.11
N THR A 100 -12.91 -10.20 -26.54
CA THR A 100 -13.13 -10.77 -25.20
C THR A 100 -12.15 -10.24 -24.16
N ARG A 101 -11.00 -9.70 -24.57
CA ARG A 101 -10.04 -9.07 -23.65
C ARG A 101 -9.48 -7.80 -24.24
N MET A 102 -9.22 -6.81 -23.40
CA MET A 102 -8.56 -5.57 -23.77
C MET A 102 -7.59 -5.12 -22.66
N LYS A 103 -6.33 -4.94 -23.04
CA LYS A 103 -5.23 -4.49 -22.17
C LYS A 103 -4.66 -3.18 -22.69
N VAL A 104 -4.72 -2.16 -21.84
CA VAL A 104 -4.08 -0.84 -22.01
C VAL A 104 -3.49 -0.50 -20.65
N TYR A 105 -2.28 -0.96 -20.38
CA TYR A 105 -1.70 -0.97 -19.02
C TYR A 105 -0.38 -0.21 -19.01
N ALA A 106 -0.11 0.68 -18.05
CA ALA A 106 1.19 1.37 -17.97
C ALA A 106 1.59 2.12 -19.26
N LEU A 107 0.62 2.71 -19.97
CA LEU A 107 0.83 3.44 -21.24
C LEU A 107 0.65 4.95 -21.12
N ASP A 108 0.50 5.47 -19.91
CA ASP A 108 0.28 6.89 -19.62
C ASP A 108 -0.93 7.48 -20.36
N VAL A 109 -1.92 6.64 -20.75
CA VAL A 109 -3.10 7.15 -21.42
C VAL A 109 -3.88 8.06 -20.47
N ALA A 110 -4.30 9.21 -20.98
CA ALA A 110 -4.90 10.27 -20.18
C ALA A 110 -6.34 10.58 -20.63
N GLY A 111 -7.11 11.16 -19.71
CA GLY A 111 -8.49 11.57 -19.95
C GLY A 111 -9.51 10.54 -19.45
N GLN A 112 -10.78 10.71 -19.83
CA GLN A 112 -11.86 9.86 -19.33
C GLN A 112 -11.89 8.50 -20.01
N ILE A 113 -12.49 7.51 -19.33
CA ILE A 113 -12.84 6.22 -19.92
C ILE A 113 -13.88 6.45 -21.03
N PRO A 114 -13.59 6.14 -22.31
CA PRO A 114 -14.49 6.44 -23.43
C PRO A 114 -15.82 5.68 -23.38
N ALA A 115 -16.91 6.34 -23.75
CA ALA A 115 -18.25 5.76 -23.76
C ALA A 115 -18.41 4.63 -24.78
N GLU A 116 -17.60 4.63 -25.84
CA GLU A 116 -17.57 3.62 -26.90
C GLU A 116 -17.25 2.22 -26.37
N LEU A 117 -16.58 2.13 -25.20
CA LEU A 117 -16.33 0.86 -24.51
C LEU A 117 -17.61 0.08 -24.19
N GLN A 118 -18.77 0.76 -24.08
CA GLN A 118 -20.06 0.10 -23.87
C GLN A 118 -20.46 -0.86 -25.01
N ASN A 119 -19.86 -0.71 -26.21
CA ASN A 119 -20.17 -1.54 -27.37
C ASN A 119 -19.41 -2.88 -27.36
N LEU A 120 -18.36 -3.02 -26.53
CA LEU A 120 -17.57 -4.25 -26.43
C LEU A 120 -18.23 -5.24 -25.45
N THR A 121 -19.47 -5.63 -25.73
CA THR A 121 -20.32 -6.39 -24.79
C THR A 121 -19.84 -7.82 -24.52
N TYR A 122 -18.88 -8.31 -25.30
CA TYR A 122 -18.25 -9.63 -25.16
C TYR A 122 -17.03 -9.64 -24.23
N LEU A 123 -16.61 -8.48 -23.71
CA LEU A 123 -15.46 -8.38 -22.80
C LEU A 123 -15.63 -9.24 -21.55
N ALA A 124 -14.66 -10.10 -21.32
CA ALA A 124 -14.43 -10.89 -20.12
C ALA A 124 -13.25 -10.34 -19.28
N ASN A 125 -12.27 -9.68 -19.91
CA ASN A 125 -11.15 -9.04 -19.22
C ASN A 125 -10.94 -7.60 -19.73
N LEU A 126 -10.95 -6.64 -18.81
CA LEU A 126 -10.58 -5.26 -19.09
C LEU A 126 -9.51 -4.79 -18.11
N ASN A 127 -8.31 -4.52 -18.63
CA ASN A 127 -7.20 -3.99 -17.84
C ASN A 127 -6.80 -2.60 -18.33
N LEU A 128 -7.15 -1.59 -17.54
CA LEU A 128 -6.80 -0.17 -17.72
C LEU A 128 -5.90 0.36 -16.58
N GLY A 129 -5.30 -0.53 -15.79
CA GLY A 129 -4.48 -0.14 -14.64
C GLY A 129 -3.19 0.59 -15.03
N GLN A 130 -2.64 1.36 -14.10
CA GLN A 130 -1.41 2.15 -14.29
C GLN A 130 -1.51 3.12 -15.49
N ASN A 131 -2.48 4.02 -15.48
CA ASN A 131 -2.56 5.08 -16.48
C ASN A 131 -2.84 6.44 -15.80
N TYR A 132 -3.11 7.47 -16.59
CA TYR A 132 -3.51 8.79 -16.11
C TYR A 132 -4.99 9.06 -16.43
N LEU A 133 -5.85 8.04 -16.30
CA LEU A 133 -7.28 8.18 -16.55
C LEU A 133 -7.90 9.06 -15.46
N THR A 134 -8.80 9.95 -15.88
CA THR A 134 -9.46 10.95 -15.03
C THR A 134 -10.99 10.87 -15.13
N GLY A 135 -11.68 11.64 -14.30
CA GLY A 135 -13.14 11.64 -14.23
C GLY A 135 -13.70 10.46 -13.42
N SER A 136 -14.99 10.20 -13.55
CA SER A 136 -15.67 9.14 -12.79
C SER A 136 -15.67 7.81 -13.53
N LEU A 137 -15.78 6.71 -12.76
CA LEU A 137 -16.07 5.40 -13.32
C LEU A 137 -17.45 5.44 -14.00
N PRO A 138 -17.57 5.07 -15.29
CA PRO A 138 -18.84 5.15 -15.99
C PRO A 138 -19.83 4.05 -15.58
N ALA A 139 -21.10 4.41 -15.37
CA ALA A 139 -22.16 3.46 -15.04
C ALA A 139 -22.43 2.42 -16.15
N PHE A 140 -22.10 2.73 -17.41
CA PHE A 140 -22.29 1.79 -18.53
C PHE A 140 -21.44 0.52 -18.37
N LEU A 141 -20.37 0.54 -17.56
CA LEU A 141 -19.56 -0.65 -17.29
C LEU A 141 -20.41 -1.81 -16.74
N GLY A 142 -21.50 -1.51 -16.02
CA GLY A 142 -22.47 -2.51 -15.57
C GLY A 142 -23.24 -3.22 -16.68
N LYS A 143 -23.14 -2.78 -17.94
CA LYS A 143 -23.70 -3.48 -19.12
C LYS A 143 -22.79 -4.60 -19.64
N LEU A 144 -21.51 -4.60 -19.28
CA LEU A 144 -20.51 -5.57 -19.74
C LEU A 144 -20.56 -6.85 -18.88
N THR A 145 -21.72 -7.50 -18.84
CA THR A 145 -22.05 -8.56 -17.86
C THR A 145 -21.22 -9.84 -17.98
N ARG A 146 -20.41 -9.97 -19.03
CA ARG A 146 -19.45 -11.06 -19.22
C ARG A 146 -18.12 -10.83 -18.51
N LEU A 147 -17.87 -9.62 -17.97
CA LEU A 147 -16.63 -9.29 -17.26
C LEU A 147 -16.39 -10.25 -16.09
N GLN A 148 -15.18 -10.79 -16.09
CA GLN A 148 -14.60 -11.63 -15.04
C GLN A 148 -13.43 -10.89 -14.36
N TYR A 149 -12.65 -10.12 -15.10
CA TYR A 149 -11.50 -9.38 -14.60
C TYR A 149 -11.63 -7.90 -14.97
N LEU A 150 -11.56 -7.03 -13.97
CA LEU A 150 -11.70 -5.60 -14.14
C LEU A 150 -10.64 -4.86 -13.33
N SER A 151 -9.75 -4.15 -14.02
CA SER A 151 -8.65 -3.41 -13.40
C SER A 151 -8.61 -1.95 -13.83
N PHE A 152 -8.66 -1.05 -12.84
CA PHE A 152 -8.47 0.39 -12.97
C PHE A 152 -7.40 0.92 -12.01
N GLY A 153 -6.76 0.05 -11.22
CA GLY A 153 -5.86 0.47 -10.15
C GLY A 153 -4.74 1.39 -10.65
N VAL A 154 -4.30 2.33 -9.82
CA VAL A 154 -3.28 3.33 -10.16
C VAL A 154 -3.71 4.22 -11.34
N ASN A 155 -4.67 5.11 -11.07
CA ASN A 155 -5.15 6.13 -12.01
C ASN A 155 -5.51 7.41 -11.22
N ALA A 156 -5.90 8.48 -11.93
CA ALA A 156 -6.35 9.75 -11.35
C ALA A 156 -7.88 9.90 -11.42
N LEU A 157 -8.62 8.82 -11.11
CA LEU A 157 -10.08 8.80 -11.11
C LEU A 157 -10.64 9.61 -9.94
N THR A 158 -11.94 9.87 -9.98
CA THR A 158 -12.66 10.65 -8.97
C THR A 158 -14.10 10.15 -8.80
N GLY A 159 -14.75 10.58 -7.72
CA GLY A 159 -16.16 10.30 -7.48
C GLY A 159 -16.44 8.86 -7.05
N VAL A 160 -17.72 8.48 -7.09
CA VAL A 160 -18.20 7.23 -6.50
C VAL A 160 -18.06 6.03 -7.43
N VAL A 161 -17.98 4.83 -6.84
CA VAL A 161 -18.12 3.57 -7.57
C VAL A 161 -19.57 3.38 -8.00
N PRO A 162 -19.88 3.22 -9.31
CA PRO A 162 -21.25 3.05 -9.77
C PRO A 162 -21.90 1.78 -9.23
N ARG A 163 -23.12 1.90 -8.71
CA ARG A 163 -23.93 0.76 -8.24
C ARG A 163 -24.17 -0.28 -9.34
N GLU A 164 -24.15 0.14 -10.60
CA GLU A 164 -24.34 -0.68 -11.80
C GLU A 164 -23.25 -1.74 -11.94
N LEU A 165 -22.05 -1.55 -11.36
CA LEU A 165 -21.02 -2.58 -11.31
C LEU A 165 -21.46 -3.84 -10.54
N GLY A 166 -22.46 -3.74 -9.65
CA GLY A 166 -23.10 -4.89 -9.03
C GLY A 166 -23.88 -5.80 -9.99
N ASN A 167 -24.04 -5.41 -11.26
CA ASN A 167 -24.62 -6.27 -12.31
C ASN A 167 -23.61 -7.28 -12.89
N LEU A 168 -22.30 -7.12 -12.62
CA LEU A 168 -21.22 -7.96 -13.14
C LEU A 168 -21.12 -9.29 -12.36
N LYS A 169 -22.17 -10.11 -12.41
CA LYS A 169 -22.27 -11.33 -11.59
C LYS A 169 -21.17 -12.38 -11.83
N ASN A 170 -20.50 -12.30 -12.98
CA ASN A 170 -19.39 -13.17 -13.36
C ASN A 170 -18.03 -12.65 -12.88
N LEU A 171 -17.98 -11.51 -12.19
CA LEU A 171 -16.74 -10.88 -11.77
C LEU A 171 -16.00 -11.74 -10.74
N ILE A 172 -14.74 -12.02 -11.04
CA ILE A 172 -13.79 -12.82 -10.26
C ILE A 172 -12.79 -11.89 -9.55
N SER A 173 -12.30 -10.87 -10.24
CA SER A 173 -11.32 -9.92 -9.68
C SER A 173 -11.70 -8.48 -10.01
N LEU A 174 -11.64 -7.62 -8.98
CA LEU A 174 -11.82 -6.18 -9.08
C LEU A 174 -10.64 -5.45 -8.45
N TYR A 175 -9.91 -4.69 -9.27
CA TYR A 175 -8.80 -3.84 -8.84
C TYR A 175 -9.16 -2.37 -9.06
N ILE A 176 -9.39 -1.66 -7.97
CA ILE A 176 -9.75 -0.24 -7.93
C ILE A 176 -8.90 0.53 -6.91
N ASP A 177 -7.78 -0.04 -6.47
CA ASP A 177 -6.85 0.55 -5.51
C ASP A 177 -6.09 1.75 -6.10
N SER A 178 -5.71 2.72 -5.26
CA SER A 178 -4.92 3.90 -5.66
C SER A 178 -5.56 4.70 -6.82
N CYS A 179 -6.89 4.85 -6.82
CA CYS A 179 -7.63 5.49 -7.90
C CYS A 179 -8.13 6.91 -7.55
N GLY A 180 -8.31 7.25 -6.27
CA GLY A 180 -9.00 8.48 -5.86
C GLY A 180 -10.53 8.36 -5.82
N LEU A 181 -11.07 7.15 -5.74
CA LEU A 181 -12.51 6.90 -5.63
C LEU A 181 -13.01 7.26 -4.23
N SER A 182 -14.24 7.77 -4.13
CA SER A 182 -14.83 8.25 -2.88
C SER A 182 -16.23 7.70 -2.61
N GLY A 183 -16.81 8.06 -1.47
CA GLY A 183 -18.15 7.64 -1.06
C GLY A 183 -18.17 6.26 -0.39
N GLU A 184 -19.31 5.57 -0.43
CA GLU A 184 -19.48 4.25 0.18
C GLU A 184 -19.24 3.13 -0.85
N LEU A 185 -18.80 1.96 -0.39
CA LEU A 185 -18.78 0.75 -1.23
C LEU A 185 -20.23 0.33 -1.57
N PRO A 186 -20.61 0.20 -2.85
CA PRO A 186 -22.01 0.00 -3.23
C PRO A 186 -22.63 -1.26 -2.63
N SER A 187 -23.80 -1.14 -2.00
CA SER A 187 -24.54 -2.30 -1.46
C SER A 187 -24.89 -3.36 -2.52
N THR A 188 -24.91 -2.97 -3.80
CA THR A 188 -25.12 -3.88 -4.93
C THR A 188 -23.97 -4.87 -5.14
N PHE A 189 -22.79 -4.65 -4.56
CA PHE A 189 -21.68 -5.61 -4.61
C PHE A 189 -21.98 -6.91 -3.86
N SER A 190 -23.00 -6.93 -3.00
CA SER A 190 -23.58 -8.15 -2.41
C SER A 190 -23.98 -9.22 -3.45
N LYS A 191 -24.21 -8.83 -4.71
CA LYS A 191 -24.55 -9.70 -5.85
C LYS A 191 -23.34 -10.39 -6.49
N LEU A 192 -22.11 -9.94 -6.22
CA LEU A 192 -20.88 -10.43 -6.85
C LEU A 192 -20.41 -11.74 -6.21
N LYS A 193 -21.25 -12.78 -6.23
CA LYS A 193 -21.01 -14.04 -5.51
C LYS A 193 -19.80 -14.83 -6.01
N GLY A 194 -19.34 -14.57 -7.23
CA GLY A 194 -18.13 -15.16 -7.80
C GLY A 194 -16.82 -14.46 -7.41
N LEU A 195 -16.88 -13.32 -6.70
CA LEU A 195 -15.71 -12.48 -6.45
C LEU A 195 -14.69 -13.20 -5.55
N ARG A 196 -13.44 -13.25 -6.00
CA ARG A 196 -12.29 -13.85 -5.31
C ARG A 196 -11.27 -12.83 -4.83
N VAL A 197 -11.13 -11.72 -5.55
CA VAL A 197 -10.16 -10.66 -5.27
C VAL A 197 -10.85 -9.31 -5.29
N LEU A 198 -10.71 -8.55 -4.21
CA LEU A 198 -11.13 -7.15 -4.14
C LEU A 198 -9.99 -6.29 -3.57
N TRP A 199 -9.36 -5.50 -4.43
CA TRP A 199 -8.37 -4.50 -4.04
C TRP A 199 -8.98 -3.12 -4.20
N ALA A 200 -9.19 -2.43 -3.08
CA ALA A 200 -9.76 -1.09 -3.03
C ALA A 200 -9.00 -0.18 -2.03
N SER A 201 -7.77 -0.55 -1.70
CA SER A 201 -6.87 0.22 -0.84
C SER A 201 -6.50 1.58 -1.43
N ASP A 202 -6.07 2.50 -0.57
CA ASP A 202 -5.65 3.86 -0.95
C ASP A 202 -6.70 4.59 -1.82
N ASN A 203 -7.87 4.78 -1.25
CA ASN A 203 -8.96 5.57 -1.83
C ASN A 203 -9.56 6.45 -0.74
N GLU A 204 -10.63 7.16 -1.07
CA GLU A 204 -11.36 8.05 -0.17
C GLU A 204 -12.70 7.41 0.24
N PHE A 205 -12.76 6.08 0.35
CA PHE A 205 -13.98 5.42 0.83
C PHE A 205 -14.24 5.78 2.29
N ILE A 206 -15.50 6.06 2.61
CA ILE A 206 -15.97 6.51 3.92
C ILE A 206 -16.98 5.53 4.53
N ARG A 207 -17.41 5.80 5.77
CA ARG A 207 -18.39 5.02 6.55
C ARG A 207 -17.86 3.65 6.96
N LYS A 208 -18.74 2.79 7.48
CA LYS A 208 -18.37 1.43 7.88
C LYS A 208 -18.12 0.56 6.65
N ILE A 209 -17.21 -0.40 6.77
CA ILE A 209 -17.09 -1.49 5.79
C ILE A 209 -18.44 -2.25 5.75
N PRO A 210 -19.07 -2.46 4.58
CA PRO A 210 -20.39 -3.09 4.55
C PRO A 210 -20.40 -4.56 4.99
N ASP A 211 -21.37 -4.93 5.83
CA ASP A 211 -21.55 -6.28 6.35
C ASP A 211 -21.73 -7.35 5.25
N TYR A 212 -22.25 -6.97 4.08
CA TYR A 212 -22.48 -7.90 2.97
C TYR A 212 -21.19 -8.53 2.45
N ILE A 213 -20.02 -7.93 2.70
CA ILE A 213 -18.73 -8.51 2.28
C ILE A 213 -18.55 -9.90 2.89
N GLY A 214 -19.03 -10.11 4.13
CA GLY A 214 -19.08 -11.43 4.77
C GLY A 214 -19.97 -12.47 4.06
N SER A 215 -20.73 -12.09 3.03
CA SER A 215 -21.52 -13.00 2.20
C SER A 215 -20.86 -13.37 0.85
N LEU A 216 -19.63 -12.88 0.60
CA LEU A 216 -18.84 -13.14 -0.59
C LEU A 216 -17.86 -14.30 -0.32
N LEU A 217 -18.41 -15.50 -0.16
CA LEU A 217 -17.72 -16.67 0.38
C LEU A 217 -16.53 -17.18 -0.47
N ASN A 218 -16.42 -16.72 -1.71
CA ASN A 218 -15.32 -17.05 -2.61
C ASN A 218 -14.11 -16.12 -2.46
N LEU A 219 -14.18 -15.09 -1.62
CA LEU A 219 -13.07 -14.17 -1.39
C LEU A 219 -11.84 -14.89 -0.84
N THR A 220 -10.70 -14.60 -1.47
CA THR A 220 -9.36 -15.12 -1.12
C THR A 220 -8.37 -14.00 -0.82
N ASP A 221 -8.55 -12.81 -1.42
CA ASP A 221 -7.70 -11.62 -1.17
C ASP A 221 -8.59 -10.37 -1.07
N LEU A 222 -8.53 -9.70 0.09
CA LEU A 222 -9.29 -8.49 0.41
C LEU A 222 -8.36 -7.41 0.97
N ARG A 223 -8.24 -6.29 0.24
CA ARG A 223 -7.41 -5.14 0.63
C ARG A 223 -8.25 -3.87 0.64
N LEU A 224 -8.45 -3.30 1.83
CA LEU A 224 -9.25 -2.09 2.05
C LEU A 224 -8.52 -1.02 2.89
N HIS A 225 -7.30 -1.27 3.36
CA HIS A 225 -6.50 -0.30 4.12
C HIS A 225 -6.23 1.00 3.34
N GLY A 226 -5.94 2.09 4.03
CA GLY A 226 -5.68 3.39 3.40
C GLY A 226 -6.94 4.09 2.89
N ASN A 227 -8.07 3.80 3.50
CA ASN A 227 -9.34 4.49 3.28
C ASN A 227 -9.75 5.24 4.57
N ASN A 228 -10.88 5.92 4.55
CA ASN A 228 -11.45 6.63 5.69
C ASN A 228 -12.61 5.84 6.32
N PHE A 229 -12.45 4.52 6.47
CA PHE A 229 -13.51 3.68 7.03
C PHE A 229 -13.67 3.87 8.54
N ASP A 230 -14.92 3.86 9.00
CA ASP A 230 -15.26 3.80 10.41
C ASP A 230 -15.33 2.34 10.89
N GLY A 231 -14.93 2.12 12.13
CA GLY A 231 -15.13 0.87 12.85
C GLY A 231 -16.59 0.66 13.29
N PRO A 232 -16.92 -0.56 13.75
CA PRO A 232 -16.01 -1.69 13.94
C PRO A 232 -15.84 -2.51 12.66
N ILE A 233 -14.82 -3.38 12.63
CA ILE A 233 -14.72 -4.43 11.60
C ILE A 233 -15.98 -5.32 11.65
N PRO A 234 -16.64 -5.60 10.51
CA PRO A 234 -17.86 -6.42 10.48
C PRO A 234 -17.66 -7.83 11.03
N ALA A 235 -18.49 -8.23 12.00
CA ALA A 235 -18.46 -9.59 12.54
C ALA A 235 -18.78 -10.66 11.47
N SER A 236 -19.48 -10.29 10.40
CA SER A 236 -19.79 -11.16 9.26
C SER A 236 -18.54 -11.65 8.51
N PHE A 237 -17.37 -11.01 8.70
CA PHE A 237 -16.10 -11.46 8.11
C PHE A 237 -15.69 -12.85 8.62
N SER A 238 -16.20 -13.28 9.78
CA SER A 238 -16.02 -14.65 10.28
C SER A 238 -16.49 -15.75 9.32
N ASN A 239 -17.35 -15.42 8.36
CA ASN A 239 -17.81 -16.33 7.31
C ASN A 239 -16.78 -16.52 6.18
N LEU A 240 -15.77 -15.66 6.06
CA LEU A 240 -14.79 -15.65 4.97
C LEU A 240 -13.66 -16.66 5.21
N VAL A 241 -14.01 -17.92 5.43
CA VAL A 241 -13.06 -19.00 5.80
C VAL A 241 -12.03 -19.34 4.72
N ASN A 242 -12.28 -18.94 3.46
CA ASN A 242 -11.35 -19.11 2.34
C ASN A 242 -10.36 -17.94 2.18
N LEU A 243 -10.45 -16.90 3.02
CA LEU A 243 -9.63 -15.72 2.89
C LEU A 243 -8.18 -16.03 3.27
N ALA A 244 -7.25 -15.78 2.34
CA ALA A 244 -5.83 -16.01 2.52
C ALA A 244 -5.05 -14.71 2.80
N ASN A 245 -5.55 -13.57 2.31
CA ASN A 245 -4.92 -12.26 2.49
C ASN A 245 -5.97 -11.24 2.92
N LEU A 246 -5.84 -10.72 4.14
CA LEU A 246 -6.68 -9.67 4.69
C LEU A 246 -5.82 -8.48 5.09
N ARG A 247 -6.02 -7.34 4.43
CA ARG A 247 -5.32 -6.09 4.76
C ARG A 247 -6.31 -4.94 4.91
N ILE A 248 -6.66 -4.66 6.15
CA ILE A 248 -7.57 -3.58 6.55
C ILE A 248 -6.96 -2.81 7.72
N GLY A 249 -7.41 -1.58 7.95
CA GLY A 249 -6.88 -0.75 9.01
C GLY A 249 -7.17 0.71 8.80
N ASP A 250 -6.59 1.53 9.68
CA ASP A 250 -6.83 2.98 9.77
C ASP A 250 -8.29 3.33 10.12
N PHE A 251 -8.89 2.56 11.03
CA PHE A 251 -10.30 2.75 11.41
C PHE A 251 -10.49 3.89 12.42
N THR A 252 -11.50 4.73 12.20
CA THR A 252 -12.02 5.72 13.18
C THR A 252 -13.28 5.19 13.88
N GLY A 253 -13.88 5.96 14.81
CA GLY A 253 -15.21 5.60 15.36
C GLY A 253 -15.23 4.57 16.50
N GLU A 254 -15.82 3.40 16.28
CA GLU A 254 -16.01 2.35 17.31
C GLU A 254 -14.79 1.41 17.41
N VAL A 255 -14.64 0.74 18.57
CA VAL A 255 -13.59 -0.26 18.83
C VAL A 255 -13.92 -1.56 18.08
N SER A 256 -12.90 -2.18 17.46
CA SER A 256 -13.03 -3.47 16.78
C SER A 256 -12.64 -4.62 17.70
N SER A 257 -13.11 -5.84 17.38
CA SER A 257 -12.73 -7.07 18.10
C SER A 257 -12.00 -8.06 17.20
N LEU A 258 -11.13 -8.90 17.77
CA LEU A 258 -10.51 -10.04 17.08
C LEU A 258 -11.45 -11.25 16.94
N ALA A 259 -12.65 -11.24 17.52
CA ALA A 259 -13.56 -12.38 17.50
C ALA A 259 -13.88 -12.89 16.08
N PHE A 260 -13.90 -12.02 15.07
CA PHE A 260 -14.20 -12.42 13.70
C PHE A 260 -13.13 -13.34 13.08
N VAL A 261 -11.87 -13.24 13.52
CA VAL A 261 -10.75 -13.93 12.86
C VAL A 261 -10.54 -15.36 13.36
N VAL A 262 -11.16 -15.75 14.48
CA VAL A 262 -10.91 -17.02 15.19
C VAL A 262 -11.03 -18.27 14.30
N ASN A 263 -11.90 -18.24 13.30
CA ASN A 263 -12.13 -19.37 12.37
C ASN A 263 -11.52 -19.17 10.97
N MET A 264 -10.79 -18.09 10.72
CA MET A 264 -10.22 -17.75 9.41
C MET A 264 -8.85 -18.42 9.22
N THR A 265 -8.79 -19.73 9.37
CA THR A 265 -7.53 -20.51 9.45
C THR A 265 -6.77 -20.61 8.12
N SER A 266 -7.40 -20.24 7.00
CA SER A 266 -6.76 -20.14 5.68
C SER A 266 -5.86 -18.91 5.52
N LEU A 267 -5.86 -17.98 6.48
CA LEU A 267 -5.06 -16.76 6.40
C LEU A 267 -3.56 -17.04 6.35
N ASN A 268 -2.92 -16.46 5.35
CA ASN A 268 -1.47 -16.37 5.17
C ASN A 268 -0.96 -14.98 5.60
N THR A 269 -1.68 -13.93 5.21
CA THR A 269 -1.37 -12.54 5.57
C THR A 269 -2.54 -11.93 6.31
N LEU A 270 -2.31 -11.45 7.53
CA LEU A 270 -3.26 -10.70 8.33
C LEU A 270 -2.64 -9.37 8.76
N VAL A 271 -3.17 -8.28 8.24
CA VAL A 271 -2.79 -6.91 8.61
C VAL A 271 -4.03 -6.20 9.15
N LEU A 272 -4.01 -5.90 10.45
CA LEU A 272 -5.02 -5.15 11.22
C LEU A 272 -4.37 -3.98 11.97
N ARG A 273 -3.40 -3.32 11.34
CA ARG A 273 -2.72 -2.16 11.92
C ARG A 273 -3.69 -1.00 12.12
N ASN A 274 -3.53 -0.23 13.21
CA ASN A 274 -4.33 0.97 13.47
C ASN A 274 -5.84 0.71 13.35
N SER A 275 -6.29 -0.41 13.91
CA SER A 275 -7.66 -0.91 13.75
C SER A 275 -8.53 -0.72 15.00
N ARG A 276 -8.00 -0.01 16.00
CA ARG A 276 -8.65 0.26 17.29
C ARG A 276 -9.14 -1.01 17.98
N ILE A 277 -8.29 -2.04 17.98
CA ILE A 277 -8.55 -3.33 18.64
C ILE A 277 -8.08 -3.25 20.08
N SER A 278 -8.86 -3.73 21.05
CA SER A 278 -8.49 -3.70 22.48
C SER A 278 -8.58 -5.06 23.18
N ASP A 279 -8.78 -6.13 22.43
CA ASP A 279 -8.91 -7.49 22.94
C ASP A 279 -7.62 -7.93 23.67
N ASN A 280 -7.74 -9.00 24.45
CA ASN A 280 -6.57 -9.72 24.91
C ASN A 280 -5.99 -10.55 23.76
N LEU A 281 -4.67 -10.56 23.59
CA LEU A 281 -4.01 -11.35 22.54
C LEU A 281 -4.34 -12.86 22.63
N ALA A 282 -4.57 -13.38 23.83
CA ALA A 282 -4.95 -14.77 24.08
C ALA A 282 -6.41 -15.10 23.67
N SER A 283 -7.20 -14.12 23.22
CA SER A 283 -8.55 -14.36 22.67
C SER A 283 -8.52 -15.13 21.34
N VAL A 284 -7.37 -15.14 20.65
CA VAL A 284 -7.17 -15.88 19.40
C VAL A 284 -6.14 -16.98 19.62
N ASP A 285 -6.53 -18.21 19.30
CA ASP A 285 -5.62 -19.35 19.26
C ASP A 285 -4.91 -19.40 17.90
N PHE A 286 -3.75 -18.72 17.82
CA PHE A 286 -2.95 -18.66 16.61
C PHE A 286 -2.38 -20.01 16.14
N SER A 287 -2.40 -21.06 16.99
CA SER A 287 -1.95 -22.39 16.58
C SER A 287 -2.78 -23.00 15.45
N LYS A 288 -4.02 -22.52 15.27
CA LYS A 288 -4.93 -22.96 14.21
C LYS A 288 -4.58 -22.40 12.82
N PHE A 289 -3.73 -21.37 12.75
CA PHE A 289 -3.41 -20.67 11.52
C PHE A 289 -2.15 -21.25 10.88
N VAL A 290 -2.27 -22.48 10.37
CA VAL A 290 -1.14 -23.29 9.87
C VAL A 290 -0.46 -22.71 8.62
N GLY A 291 -1.07 -21.72 7.96
CA GLY A 291 -0.51 -21.01 6.81
C GLY A 291 -0.04 -19.57 7.09
N LEU A 292 -0.19 -19.07 8.32
CA LEU A 292 0.02 -17.66 8.64
C LEU A 292 1.52 -17.31 8.61
N ASN A 293 1.91 -16.53 7.61
CA ASN A 293 3.28 -16.09 7.38
C ASN A 293 3.54 -14.67 7.90
N TYR A 294 2.54 -13.80 7.78
CA TYR A 294 2.64 -12.38 8.09
C TYR A 294 1.49 -11.97 9.02
N LEU A 295 1.83 -11.55 10.24
CA LEU A 295 0.88 -11.04 11.23
C LEU A 295 1.27 -9.64 11.68
N ASP A 296 0.40 -8.67 11.42
CA ASP A 296 0.57 -7.30 11.87
C ASP A 296 -0.69 -6.83 12.61
N LEU A 297 -0.56 -6.70 13.93
CA LEU A 297 -1.55 -6.16 14.85
C LEU A 297 -1.04 -4.86 15.52
N SER A 298 -0.05 -4.20 14.91
CA SER A 298 0.58 -3.03 15.48
C SER A 298 -0.37 -1.82 15.58
N PHE A 299 -0.05 -0.86 16.46
CA PHE A 299 -0.83 0.37 16.65
C PHE A 299 -2.28 0.11 17.04
N ASN A 300 -2.47 -0.76 18.03
CA ASN A 300 -3.78 -1.05 18.63
C ASN A 300 -3.68 -0.86 20.15
N SER A 301 -4.71 -1.26 20.87
CA SER A 301 -4.76 -1.27 22.34
C SER A 301 -4.79 -2.70 22.89
N ILE A 302 -4.18 -3.66 22.18
CA ILE A 302 -4.22 -5.08 22.54
C ILE A 302 -3.47 -5.31 23.85
N THR A 303 -4.08 -6.11 24.73
CA THR A 303 -3.54 -6.44 26.05
C THR A 303 -3.10 -7.90 26.15
N GLY A 304 -2.55 -8.29 27.29
CA GLY A 304 -2.16 -9.67 27.57
C GLY A 304 -0.68 -9.92 27.37
N LYS A 305 -0.31 -11.21 27.31
CA LYS A 305 1.08 -11.67 27.20
C LYS A 305 1.35 -12.22 25.81
N VAL A 306 2.59 -12.06 25.33
CA VAL A 306 3.07 -12.76 24.13
C VAL A 306 3.23 -14.24 24.49
N SER A 307 2.44 -15.11 23.86
CA SER A 307 2.45 -16.54 24.19
C SER A 307 3.60 -17.28 23.49
N PRO A 308 4.15 -18.34 24.11
CA PRO A 308 5.11 -19.22 23.44
C PRO A 308 4.53 -19.86 22.17
N THR A 309 3.23 -20.13 22.14
CA THR A 309 2.55 -20.73 20.99
C THR A 309 2.60 -19.82 19.76
N LEU A 310 2.42 -18.50 19.94
CA LEU A 310 2.51 -17.54 18.84
C LEU A 310 3.93 -17.43 18.30
N LEU A 311 4.93 -17.34 19.19
CA LEU A 311 6.34 -17.24 18.77
C LEU A 311 6.91 -18.56 18.20
N ASN A 312 6.31 -19.70 18.53
CA ASN A 312 6.70 -21.01 17.97
C ASN A 312 5.83 -21.43 16.76
N LEU A 313 5.04 -20.52 16.19
CA LEU A 313 4.22 -20.81 15.03
C LEU A 313 5.09 -20.98 13.77
N ASN A 314 5.34 -22.22 13.37
CA ASN A 314 6.27 -22.56 12.28
C ASN A 314 6.10 -21.82 10.94
N PRO A 315 4.91 -21.51 10.40
CA PRO A 315 4.80 -20.74 9.15
C PRO A 315 5.16 -19.26 9.30
N LEU A 316 5.17 -18.71 10.52
CA LEU A 316 5.21 -17.28 10.78
C LEU A 316 6.63 -16.72 10.59
N ASN A 317 6.79 -15.82 9.62
CA ASN A 317 8.06 -15.17 9.33
C ASN A 317 8.13 -13.74 9.87
N PHE A 318 7.00 -13.03 9.83
CA PHE A 318 6.91 -11.61 10.18
C PHE A 318 5.83 -11.39 11.25
N LEU A 319 6.25 -10.90 12.41
CA LEU A 319 5.37 -10.60 13.54
C LEU A 319 5.53 -9.14 13.96
N PHE A 320 4.45 -8.37 13.84
CA PHE A 320 4.38 -6.97 14.29
C PHE A 320 3.29 -6.80 15.33
N LEU A 321 3.69 -6.58 16.58
CA LEU A 321 2.81 -6.29 17.71
C LEU A 321 3.16 -4.95 18.37
N GLY A 322 3.99 -4.12 17.73
CA GLY A 322 4.44 -2.86 18.29
C GLY A 322 3.30 -1.86 18.52
N SER A 323 3.51 -0.92 19.44
CA SER A 323 2.51 0.09 19.82
C SER A 323 1.18 -0.54 20.27
N ASN A 324 1.25 -1.32 21.36
CA ASN A 324 0.12 -1.97 22.02
C ASN A 324 0.28 -1.88 23.55
N ASN A 325 -0.57 -2.58 24.29
CA ASN A 325 -0.55 -2.64 25.75
C ASN A 325 -0.14 -4.04 26.28
N LEU A 326 0.74 -4.74 25.55
CA LEU A 326 1.23 -6.06 25.94
C LEU A 326 2.15 -5.96 27.14
N SER A 327 2.10 -6.95 28.03
CA SER A 327 2.87 -6.95 29.28
C SER A 327 3.40 -8.34 29.64
N GLY A 328 4.23 -8.40 30.67
CA GLY A 328 4.87 -9.63 31.13
C GLY A 328 6.19 -9.94 30.42
N SER A 329 6.75 -11.11 30.71
CA SER A 329 8.04 -11.56 30.17
C SER A 329 7.90 -12.24 28.81
N LEU A 330 8.99 -12.16 28.04
CA LEU A 330 9.11 -12.88 26.77
C LEU A 330 9.41 -14.37 27.00
N PRO A 331 8.88 -15.26 26.14
CA PRO A 331 9.26 -16.67 26.12
C PRO A 331 10.74 -16.88 25.74
N ASP A 332 11.34 -17.97 26.23
CA ASP A 332 12.76 -18.30 25.99
C ASP A 332 13.02 -18.91 24.61
N MET A 333 11.99 -19.39 23.91
CA MET A 333 12.10 -20.07 22.62
C MET A 333 11.17 -19.46 21.58
N ILE A 334 11.66 -19.43 20.34
CA ILE A 334 10.94 -19.00 19.14
C ILE A 334 11.14 -20.02 18.02
N SER A 335 10.26 -20.01 17.03
CA SER A 335 10.43 -20.81 15.82
C SER A 335 11.60 -20.26 14.98
N PRO A 336 12.42 -21.12 14.35
CA PRO A 336 13.49 -20.69 13.45
C PRO A 336 13.00 -20.03 12.15
N SER A 337 11.70 -20.08 11.87
CA SER A 337 11.11 -19.40 10.70
C SER A 337 10.92 -17.89 10.90
N LEU A 338 10.90 -17.41 12.15
CA LEU A 338 10.77 -15.97 12.42
C LEU A 338 12.04 -15.25 11.98
N THR A 339 11.84 -14.21 11.17
CA THR A 339 12.92 -13.34 10.69
C THR A 339 12.72 -11.90 11.14
N THR A 340 11.49 -11.51 11.52
CA THR A 340 11.18 -10.17 12.03
C THR A 340 10.18 -10.25 13.19
N ILE A 341 10.53 -9.62 14.31
CA ILE A 341 9.72 -9.51 15.52
C ILE A 341 9.75 -8.05 16.00
N ASP A 342 8.64 -7.34 15.83
CA ASP A 342 8.45 -6.02 16.44
C ASP A 342 7.53 -6.13 17.66
N LEU A 343 8.08 -5.81 18.83
CA LEU A 343 7.35 -5.68 20.10
C LEU A 343 7.58 -4.30 20.73
N SER A 344 7.99 -3.32 19.93
CA SER A 344 8.29 -1.97 20.40
C SER A 344 7.04 -1.29 20.98
N TYR A 345 7.20 -0.29 21.84
CA TYR A 345 6.10 0.49 22.42
C TYR A 345 5.02 -0.38 23.07
N ASN A 346 5.43 -1.19 24.04
CA ASN A 346 4.56 -2.02 24.88
C ASN A 346 4.90 -1.79 26.37
N MET A 347 4.48 -2.71 27.25
CA MET A 347 4.78 -2.75 28.68
C MET A 347 5.51 -4.05 29.07
N LEU A 348 6.25 -4.65 28.13
CA LEU A 348 6.98 -5.90 28.36
C LEU A 348 8.12 -5.70 29.35
N SER A 349 8.43 -6.71 30.16
CA SER A 349 9.44 -6.63 31.22
C SER A 349 10.12 -7.98 31.45
N GLY A 350 11.01 -8.06 32.43
CA GLY A 350 11.75 -9.30 32.75
C GLY A 350 13.13 -9.34 32.10
N ARG A 351 13.65 -10.55 31.87
CA ARG A 351 14.98 -10.77 31.26
C ARG A 351 14.87 -10.85 29.74
N TYR A 352 15.94 -10.45 29.06
CA TYR A 352 16.05 -10.62 27.61
C TYR A 352 16.31 -12.09 27.28
N PRO A 353 15.51 -12.72 26.41
CA PRO A 353 15.79 -14.05 25.91
C PRO A 353 17.06 -14.10 25.05
N SER A 354 17.69 -15.27 24.96
CA SER A 354 18.91 -15.47 24.17
C SER A 354 18.72 -15.21 22.67
N TRP A 355 17.50 -15.38 22.16
CA TRP A 355 17.18 -15.18 20.75
C TRP A 355 17.22 -13.72 20.29
N VAL A 356 17.21 -12.74 21.22
CA VAL A 356 17.24 -11.30 20.87
C VAL A 356 18.48 -10.92 20.05
N ASN A 357 19.58 -11.69 20.18
CA ASN A 357 20.82 -11.50 19.43
C ASN A 357 21.09 -12.59 18.38
N MET A 358 20.10 -13.40 18.01
CA MET A 358 20.30 -14.41 16.98
C MET A 358 20.62 -13.76 15.64
N ASN A 359 21.59 -14.34 14.93
CA ASN A 359 21.91 -13.94 13.56
C ASN A 359 20.69 -14.14 12.66
N ASN A 360 20.48 -13.22 11.72
CA ASN A 360 19.36 -13.21 10.76
C ASN A 360 17.96 -13.01 11.37
N LEU A 361 17.87 -12.60 12.64
CA LEU A 361 16.62 -12.17 13.27
C LEU A 361 16.63 -10.66 13.51
N HIS A 362 15.60 -9.97 13.00
CA HIS A 362 15.40 -8.56 13.25
C HIS A 362 14.40 -8.37 14.39
N VAL A 363 14.87 -7.88 15.53
CA VAL A 363 14.05 -7.67 16.72
C VAL A 363 14.02 -6.19 17.10
N ASN A 364 12.82 -5.67 17.36
CA ASN A 364 12.66 -4.35 17.96
C ASN A 364 11.93 -4.43 19.30
N LEU A 365 12.62 -4.00 20.37
CA LEU A 365 12.11 -3.96 21.74
C LEU A 365 12.10 -2.53 22.33
N VAL A 366 12.24 -1.51 21.48
CA VAL A 366 12.25 -0.10 21.89
C VAL A 366 10.99 0.23 22.70
N TRP A 367 11.13 1.05 23.74
CA TRP A 367 10.03 1.58 24.56
C TRP A 367 9.24 0.50 25.30
N ASN A 368 9.95 -0.35 26.05
CA ASN A 368 9.42 -1.34 26.99
C ASN A 368 10.00 -1.13 28.40
N ASN A 369 9.67 -2.02 29.35
CA ASN A 369 10.04 -1.95 30.76
C ASN A 369 11.08 -3.00 31.15
N PHE A 370 12.00 -3.36 30.24
CA PHE A 370 13.03 -4.35 30.54
C PHE A 370 14.11 -3.76 31.47
N GLY A 371 14.39 -4.46 32.57
CA GLY A 371 15.43 -4.05 33.52
C GLY A 371 16.83 -4.32 32.98
N ILE A 372 17.70 -3.30 33.05
CA ILE A 372 19.12 -3.43 32.71
C ILE A 372 19.86 -3.75 34.02
N ASP A 373 19.92 -5.02 34.38
CA ASP A 373 20.81 -5.50 35.45
C ASP A 373 22.21 -5.80 34.87
N ASN A 374 23.26 -5.59 35.65
CA ASN A 374 24.66 -5.84 35.25
C ASN A 374 24.92 -7.31 34.84
N SER A 375 24.00 -8.21 35.17
CA SER A 375 23.98 -9.61 34.72
C SER A 375 23.54 -9.80 33.26
N ASN A 376 22.92 -8.80 32.62
CA ASN A 376 22.36 -8.84 31.25
C ASN A 376 23.18 -8.07 30.19
N ASN A 377 24.26 -7.38 30.57
CA ASN A 377 25.02 -6.52 29.66
C ASN A 377 25.68 -7.25 28.48
N SER A 378 25.85 -8.57 28.55
CA SER A 378 26.42 -9.36 27.45
C SER A 378 25.40 -9.76 26.37
N ILE A 379 24.09 -9.49 26.57
CA ILE A 379 22.99 -9.91 25.68
C ILE A 379 22.28 -8.70 25.04
N LEU A 380 22.59 -7.46 25.44
CA LEU A 380 21.90 -6.29 24.91
C LEU A 380 22.59 -5.75 23.65
N PRO A 381 21.87 -5.57 22.52
CA PRO A 381 22.43 -4.82 21.41
C PRO A 381 22.62 -3.36 21.81
N SER A 382 23.71 -2.75 21.31
CA SER A 382 24.20 -1.44 21.75
C SER A 382 23.11 -0.36 21.72
N GLY A 383 22.99 0.39 22.81
CA GLY A 383 22.10 1.55 22.93
C GLY A 383 20.63 1.25 23.21
N LEU A 384 20.17 -0.02 23.23
CA LEU A 384 18.78 -0.34 23.59
C LEU A 384 18.41 0.18 24.98
N ASN A 385 19.37 0.17 25.89
CA ASN A 385 19.23 0.72 27.24
C ASN A 385 18.83 2.20 27.22
N CYS A 386 19.21 2.94 26.19
CA CYS A 386 18.83 4.34 26.01
C CYS A 386 17.41 4.54 25.47
N LEU A 387 16.78 3.47 24.98
CA LEU A 387 15.49 3.49 24.32
C LEU A 387 14.42 2.70 25.10
N GLN A 388 14.68 2.29 26.35
CA GLN A 388 13.67 1.71 27.24
C GLN A 388 12.85 2.81 27.93
N ARG A 389 11.63 2.46 28.36
CA ARG A 389 10.72 3.37 29.06
C ARG A 389 11.33 3.81 30.39
N ASP A 390 11.15 5.09 30.74
CA ASP A 390 11.56 5.73 32.00
C ASP A 390 13.04 5.58 32.37
N THR A 391 13.86 5.01 31.49
CA THR A 391 15.27 4.71 31.69
C THR A 391 16.17 5.08 30.50
N PRO A 392 15.93 6.19 29.75
CA PRO A 392 16.94 6.64 28.81
C PRO A 392 18.29 6.81 29.52
N CYS A 393 19.34 6.30 28.87
CA CYS A 393 20.68 6.50 29.37
C CYS A 393 20.94 8.00 29.47
N LEU A 394 21.77 8.41 30.44
CA LEU A 394 22.10 9.82 30.70
C LEU A 394 20.97 10.67 31.32
N ILE A 395 19.88 10.08 31.86
CA ILE A 395 18.94 10.82 32.72
C ILE A 395 19.70 11.53 33.85
N GLY A 396 19.50 12.84 33.97
CA GLY A 396 20.14 13.66 35.01
C GLY A 396 21.61 13.99 34.75
N SER A 397 22.17 13.59 33.60
CA SER A 397 23.52 13.99 33.14
C SER A 397 23.51 14.36 31.65
N PRO A 398 22.68 15.34 31.23
CA PRO A 398 22.58 15.70 29.82
C PRO A 398 23.88 16.31 29.29
N SER A 399 24.27 15.87 28.10
CA SER A 399 25.52 16.26 27.43
C SER A 399 25.27 17.00 26.11
N HIS A 400 24.02 17.06 25.64
CA HIS A 400 23.68 17.55 24.31
C HIS A 400 22.64 18.68 24.35
N SER A 401 22.75 19.64 23.44
CA SER A 401 21.82 20.77 23.28
C SER A 401 21.29 20.91 21.85
N SER A 402 21.69 20.01 20.96
CA SER A 402 21.28 19.94 19.57
C SER A 402 21.73 18.63 18.96
N PHE A 403 21.07 18.23 17.87
CA PHE A 403 21.54 17.21 16.95
C PHE A 403 20.95 17.48 15.57
N ALA A 404 21.63 17.04 14.51
CA ALA A 404 21.12 17.10 13.16
C ALA A 404 21.47 15.79 12.43
N VAL A 405 20.56 15.32 11.58
CA VAL A 405 20.63 14.00 10.94
C VAL A 405 20.40 14.16 9.44
N ASP A 406 21.33 13.62 8.64
CA ASP A 406 21.19 13.42 7.20
C ASP A 406 20.65 12.01 6.96
N SER A 407 19.34 11.90 6.75
CA SER A 407 18.60 10.64 6.71
C SER A 407 18.95 9.83 5.45
N GLY A 408 19.63 8.70 5.63
CA GLY A 408 20.15 7.89 4.52
C GLY A 408 21.52 8.32 4.01
N GLY A 409 22.07 9.43 4.52
CA GLY A 409 23.37 9.94 4.15
C GLY A 409 24.52 9.09 4.67
N LYS A 410 25.66 9.07 3.95
CA LYS A 410 26.83 8.23 4.26
C LYS A 410 28.01 8.99 4.88
N ARG A 411 27.94 10.31 4.91
CA ARG A 411 28.99 11.16 5.48
C ARG A 411 28.38 12.40 6.11
N PRO A 412 29.06 13.02 7.09
CA PRO A 412 28.58 14.27 7.65
C PRO A 412 28.49 15.37 6.58
N ILE A 413 27.44 16.20 6.67
CA ILE A 413 27.22 17.36 5.80
C ILE A 413 27.13 18.60 6.67
N ARG A 414 27.79 19.68 6.25
CA ARG A 414 27.65 20.99 6.90
C ARG A 414 26.56 21.77 6.17
N GLY A 415 25.45 22.03 6.87
CA GLY A 415 24.34 22.81 6.34
C GLY A 415 24.60 24.31 6.32
N SER A 416 23.78 25.04 5.58
CA SER A 416 23.79 26.51 5.53
C SER A 416 23.45 27.17 6.87
N ASP A 417 22.80 26.43 7.77
CA ASP A 417 22.52 26.81 9.16
C ASP A 417 23.73 26.62 10.12
N ASN A 418 24.89 26.23 9.59
CA ASN A 418 26.10 25.82 10.31
C ASN A 418 25.99 24.53 11.14
N SER A 419 24.85 23.84 11.11
CA SER A 419 24.71 22.52 11.73
C SER A 419 25.56 21.49 10.99
N ILE A 420 26.12 20.54 11.75
CA ILE A 420 26.74 19.35 11.19
C ILE A 420 25.69 18.24 11.24
N TYR A 421 25.15 17.90 10.08
CA TYR A 421 24.21 16.80 9.91
C TYR A 421 25.00 15.49 9.95
N GLU A 422 24.74 14.67 10.97
CA GLU A 422 25.36 13.37 11.14
C GLU A 422 24.70 12.34 10.22
N PRO A 423 25.46 11.43 9.60
CA PRO A 423 24.92 10.46 8.66
C PRO A 423 24.05 9.42 9.37
N ASP A 424 22.91 9.12 8.75
CA ASP A 424 22.08 7.96 9.06
C ASP A 424 22.21 6.91 7.95
N ASP A 425 23.31 6.17 7.98
CA ASP A 425 23.63 5.08 7.05
C ASP A 425 23.33 3.69 7.64
N ALA A 426 22.64 3.64 8.78
CA ALA A 426 22.33 2.39 9.47
C ALA A 426 21.52 1.45 8.56
N SER A 427 22.03 0.23 8.39
CA SER A 427 21.38 -0.84 7.61
C SER A 427 20.23 -1.47 8.41
N LEU A 428 19.11 -0.77 8.46
CA LEU A 428 17.91 -1.16 9.20
C LEU A 428 16.94 -1.96 8.33
N GLN A 429 16.24 -2.89 8.97
CA GLN A 429 15.23 -3.77 8.37
C GLN A 429 13.87 -3.54 9.03
N GLY A 430 12.90 -4.41 8.77
CA GLY A 430 11.51 -4.18 9.15
C GLY A 430 11.20 -4.20 10.64
N ALA A 431 12.10 -4.66 11.51
CA ALA A 431 11.99 -4.42 12.95
C ALA A 431 13.40 -4.17 13.47
N SER A 432 13.83 -2.92 13.44
CA SER A 432 15.20 -2.58 13.79
C SER A 432 15.28 -1.20 14.42
N TYR A 433 16.32 -0.98 15.20
CA TYR A 433 16.65 0.32 15.76
C TYR A 433 18.17 0.52 15.67
N TYR A 434 18.58 1.77 15.83
CA TYR A 434 19.97 2.17 15.88
C TYR A 434 20.13 3.30 16.89
N VAL A 435 21.25 3.29 17.61
CA VAL A 435 21.66 4.39 18.48
C VAL A 435 23.09 4.72 18.14
N THR A 436 23.37 6.01 17.96
CA THR A 436 24.73 6.48 17.69
C THR A 436 25.71 6.12 18.80
N ASN A 437 26.98 5.95 18.46
CA ASN A 437 28.05 5.69 19.45
C ASN A 437 28.18 6.81 20.48
N SER A 438 27.91 8.06 20.09
CA SER A 438 27.87 9.20 21.01
C SER A 438 26.61 9.24 21.87
N THR A 439 25.66 8.31 21.66
CA THR A 439 24.35 8.27 22.33
C THR A 439 23.61 9.62 22.26
N ARG A 440 23.78 10.33 21.15
CA ARG A 440 23.20 11.67 20.94
C ARG A 440 21.82 11.58 20.33
N TRP A 441 21.69 10.69 19.36
CA TRP A 441 20.44 10.39 18.71
C TRP A 441 20.36 8.91 18.36
N GLY A 442 19.15 8.44 18.13
CA GLY A 442 18.86 7.10 17.65
C GLY A 442 17.62 7.10 16.76
N LEU A 443 17.29 5.94 16.21
CA LEU A 443 16.13 5.79 15.35
C LEU A 443 15.53 4.38 15.45
N SER A 444 14.23 4.25 15.17
CA SER A 444 13.51 2.98 15.11
C SER A 444 12.73 2.89 13.79
N ASN A 445 12.88 1.77 13.09
CA ASN A 445 12.26 1.50 11.79
C ASN A 445 11.42 0.23 11.84
N ILE A 446 10.13 0.37 11.51
CA ILE A 446 9.12 -0.69 11.66
C ILE A 446 8.35 -0.94 10.36
N GLY A 447 8.12 -2.21 10.06
CA GLY A 447 7.29 -2.74 8.99
C GLY A 447 8.10 -3.34 7.83
N LYS A 448 7.44 -4.19 7.04
CA LYS A 448 7.98 -4.76 5.81
C LYS A 448 7.09 -4.40 4.63
N PHE A 449 7.71 -4.15 3.48
CA PHE A 449 6.98 -3.96 2.23
C PHE A 449 6.40 -5.31 1.78
N VAL A 450 5.12 -5.56 2.07
CA VAL A 450 4.51 -6.91 1.92
C VAL A 450 4.59 -7.42 0.49
N ASP A 451 4.43 -6.53 -0.49
CA ASP A 451 4.47 -6.86 -1.92
C ASP A 451 5.86 -6.60 -2.56
N SER A 452 6.89 -6.28 -1.77
CA SER A 452 8.25 -6.00 -2.26
C SER A 452 9.31 -6.63 -1.35
N PRO A 453 9.71 -7.89 -1.61
CA PRO A 453 10.64 -8.64 -0.77
C PRO A 453 12.01 -7.96 -0.58
N ASN A 454 12.46 -7.20 -1.58
CA ASN A 454 13.74 -6.49 -1.62
C ASN A 454 13.58 -4.96 -1.50
N GLY A 455 12.49 -4.50 -0.88
CA GLY A 455 12.23 -3.07 -0.68
C GLY A 455 13.36 -2.40 0.11
N SER A 456 13.77 -1.20 -0.33
CA SER A 456 14.82 -0.43 0.33
C SER A 456 14.23 0.53 1.37
N TYR A 457 14.91 0.65 2.51
CA TYR A 457 14.59 1.61 3.58
C TYR A 457 15.36 2.93 3.45
N ILE A 458 16.38 2.97 2.58
CA ILE A 458 17.10 4.19 2.20
C ILE A 458 16.98 4.35 0.70
N ILE A 459 16.75 5.57 0.28
CA ILE A 459 16.52 5.89 -1.13
C ILE A 459 17.41 7.05 -1.52
N ASP A 460 17.80 7.07 -2.80
CA ASP A 460 18.73 8.06 -3.30
C ASP A 460 18.36 8.56 -4.71
N THR A 461 18.83 9.76 -5.02
CA THR A 461 18.71 10.38 -6.33
C THR A 461 19.86 11.35 -6.58
N SER A 462 20.28 11.46 -7.84
CA SER A 462 21.30 12.43 -8.28
C SER A 462 20.71 13.79 -8.69
N ARG A 463 19.41 13.99 -8.49
CA ARG A 463 18.69 15.21 -8.88
C ARG A 463 19.10 16.39 -7.98
N ARG A 464 18.95 17.60 -8.51
CA ARG A 464 19.07 18.84 -7.75
C ARG A 464 17.73 19.26 -7.20
N PHE A 465 17.75 19.91 -6.04
CA PHE A 465 16.57 20.34 -5.32
C PHE A 465 16.40 21.85 -5.41
N THR A 466 15.15 22.28 -5.49
CA THR A 466 14.78 23.70 -5.43
C THR A 466 14.28 24.06 -4.04
N ASN A 467 14.24 25.37 -3.74
CA ASN A 467 13.86 25.91 -2.43
C ASN A 467 14.81 25.53 -1.28
N THR A 468 16.10 25.32 -1.59
CA THR A 468 17.14 25.07 -0.59
C THR A 468 18.51 25.51 -1.12
N LEU A 469 19.41 25.87 -0.21
CA LEU A 469 20.85 26.02 -0.50
C LEU A 469 21.61 24.69 -0.26
N ASP A 470 21.02 23.78 0.50
CA ASP A 470 21.61 22.52 0.96
C ASP A 470 21.11 21.33 0.14
N SER A 471 21.21 21.42 -1.20
CA SER A 471 20.65 20.40 -2.10
C SER A 471 21.19 18.99 -1.87
N GLU A 472 22.36 18.84 -1.23
CA GLU A 472 22.98 17.55 -0.93
C GLU A 472 22.19 16.75 0.12
N LEU A 473 21.60 17.41 1.13
CA LEU A 473 20.81 16.78 2.20
C LEU A 473 19.54 16.07 1.69
N PHE A 474 19.13 16.34 0.45
CA PHE A 474 17.92 15.79 -0.13
C PHE A 474 18.19 14.72 -1.19
N GLN A 475 19.48 14.45 -1.48
CA GLN A 475 19.87 13.39 -2.41
C GLN A 475 19.62 12.00 -1.82
N THR A 476 19.49 11.90 -0.49
CA THR A 476 19.08 10.69 0.22
C THR A 476 17.86 10.96 1.10
N ALA A 477 17.12 9.90 1.40
CA ALA A 477 16.10 9.92 2.43
C ALA A 477 15.91 8.52 3.04
N ARG A 478 15.44 8.48 4.29
CA ARG A 478 14.99 7.25 4.94
C ARG A 478 13.48 7.07 4.77
N MET A 479 13.06 5.84 4.49
CA MET A 479 11.66 5.43 4.40
C MET A 479 11.33 4.31 5.39
N SER A 480 10.04 4.16 5.67
CA SER A 480 9.51 3.02 6.45
C SER A 480 8.10 2.65 5.98
N PRO A 481 7.75 1.36 5.82
CA PRO A 481 6.41 0.90 5.45
C PRO A 481 5.40 0.88 6.61
N SER A 482 5.74 1.36 7.80
CA SER A 482 4.79 1.48 8.91
C SER A 482 5.10 2.66 9.80
N SER A 483 6.22 2.61 10.51
CA SER A 483 6.61 3.64 11.48
C SER A 483 8.09 3.92 11.40
N LEU A 484 8.43 5.20 11.34
CA LEU A 484 9.79 5.70 11.40
C LEU A 484 9.89 6.68 12.55
N ARG A 485 10.77 6.41 13.51
CA ARG A 485 10.98 7.25 14.68
C ARG A 485 12.43 7.67 14.79
N TYR A 486 12.64 8.92 15.19
CA TYR A 486 13.94 9.46 15.56
C TYR A 486 13.90 9.93 17.01
N TYR A 487 15.02 9.74 17.70
CA TYR A 487 15.17 10.04 19.10
C TYR A 487 16.31 11.02 19.32
N GLY A 488 16.05 12.10 20.06
CA GLY A 488 17.11 12.87 20.71
C GLY A 488 17.37 12.30 22.09
N ILE A 489 18.60 11.91 22.38
CA ILE A 489 18.99 11.21 23.61
C ILE A 489 19.97 12.10 24.40
N GLY A 490 19.79 12.20 25.72
CA GLY A 490 20.69 12.98 26.58
C GLY A 490 20.63 14.50 26.34
N LEU A 491 19.52 14.99 25.79
CA LEU A 491 19.30 16.41 25.54
C LEU A 491 19.08 17.16 26.87
N LYS A 492 19.58 18.38 27.02
CA LYS A 492 19.21 19.24 28.17
C LYS A 492 17.71 19.47 28.16
N ASN A 493 17.05 19.44 29.32
CA ASN A 493 15.63 19.78 29.39
C ASN A 493 15.42 21.26 29.02
N GLY A 494 14.30 21.56 28.36
CA GLY A 494 13.96 22.90 27.93
C GLY A 494 13.27 22.92 26.58
N MET A 495 13.13 24.12 26.02
CA MET A 495 12.47 24.31 24.73
C MET A 495 13.43 24.03 23.58
N TYR A 496 12.96 23.33 22.56
CA TYR A 496 13.71 23.02 21.35
C TYR A 496 12.90 23.37 20.12
N LYS A 497 13.61 23.86 19.11
CA LYS A 497 13.11 23.96 17.74
C LYS A 497 13.46 22.65 17.02
N VAL A 498 12.43 21.98 16.53
CA VAL A 498 12.53 20.77 15.70
C VAL A 498 12.19 21.17 14.26
N VAL A 499 13.13 20.92 13.36
CA VAL A 499 13.01 21.17 11.92
C VAL A 499 13.04 19.82 11.20
N LEU A 500 11.94 19.49 10.53
CA LEU A 500 11.81 18.30 9.69
C LEU A 500 11.86 18.74 8.23
N GLN A 501 12.73 18.12 7.44
CA GLN A 501 13.00 18.49 6.06
C GLN A 501 12.68 17.31 5.13
N PHE A 502 11.80 17.58 4.17
CA PHE A 502 11.24 16.59 3.26
C PHE A 502 11.44 17.01 1.81
N ALA A 503 11.58 16.04 0.91
CA ALA A 503 11.36 16.24 -0.52
C ALA A 503 10.86 14.94 -1.14
N GLU A 504 9.90 15.03 -2.07
CA GLU A 504 9.46 13.84 -2.81
C GLU A 504 10.43 13.58 -3.97
N ILE A 505 11.06 12.40 -3.96
CA ILE A 505 12.13 12.03 -4.89
C ILE A 505 11.80 10.85 -5.81
N PHE A 506 10.66 10.17 -5.60
CA PHE A 506 10.20 9.06 -6.42
C PHE A 506 9.14 9.43 -7.43
N PHE A 507 8.10 10.12 -6.97
CA PHE A 507 6.99 10.43 -7.86
C PHE A 507 7.41 11.55 -8.77
N PRO A 508 7.50 11.36 -10.09
CA PRO A 508 7.85 12.44 -11.00
C PRO A 508 6.75 13.52 -11.03
N GLY A 509 7.09 14.67 -11.63
CA GLY A 509 6.17 15.80 -11.83
C GLY A 509 5.53 15.82 -13.23
N ASP A 510 5.80 14.83 -14.08
CA ASP A 510 5.20 14.69 -15.41
C ASP A 510 3.77 14.14 -15.34
N GLN A 511 3.00 14.16 -16.43
CA GLN A 511 1.66 13.57 -16.47
C GLN A 511 1.73 12.09 -16.87
N THR A 512 2.34 11.28 -16.00
CA THR A 512 2.45 9.82 -16.16
C THR A 512 1.68 9.13 -15.05
N TRP A 513 1.35 7.85 -15.20
CA TRP A 513 0.78 7.08 -14.10
C TRP A 513 1.72 7.05 -12.89
N LYS A 514 3.03 7.21 -13.08
CA LYS A 514 3.98 7.29 -11.96
C LYS A 514 3.82 8.56 -11.13
N SER A 515 3.29 9.62 -11.71
CA SER A 515 3.14 10.90 -11.02
C SER A 515 1.89 10.99 -10.15
N VAL A 516 0.91 10.09 -10.32
CA VAL A 516 -0.28 10.01 -9.44
C VAL A 516 0.06 9.48 -8.04
N GLY A 517 1.29 9.01 -7.84
CA GLY A 517 1.82 8.60 -6.55
C GLY A 517 1.64 9.65 -5.47
N LYS A 518 1.20 9.19 -4.30
CA LYS A 518 0.98 9.99 -3.10
C LYS A 518 1.73 9.37 -1.93
N ARG A 519 2.39 10.20 -1.14
CA ARG A 519 3.06 9.79 0.08
C ARG A 519 2.40 10.51 1.24
N ILE A 520 1.55 9.78 1.97
CA ILE A 520 0.70 10.34 3.01
C ILE A 520 1.06 9.70 4.33
N PHE A 521 1.40 10.49 5.35
CA PHE A 521 1.70 9.97 6.68
C PHE A 521 1.38 11.02 7.75
N ASN A 522 1.27 10.59 9.00
CA ASN A 522 1.07 11.48 10.14
C ASN A 522 2.42 11.85 10.75
N ILE A 523 2.51 13.06 11.29
CA ILE A 523 3.68 13.57 12.02
C ILE A 523 3.30 13.75 13.49
N TYR A 524 4.03 13.07 14.36
CA TYR A 524 3.94 13.21 15.80
C TYR A 524 5.28 13.69 16.38
N ILE A 525 5.22 14.50 17.43
CA ILE A 525 6.40 14.88 18.22
C ILE A 525 6.04 14.78 19.69
N GLN A 526 6.85 14.06 20.46
CA GLN A 526 6.58 13.71 21.87
C GLN A 526 5.20 13.04 22.07
N GLY A 527 4.75 12.26 21.07
CA GLY A 527 3.43 11.63 21.08
C GLY A 527 2.26 12.53 20.66
N ASP A 528 2.45 13.85 20.57
CA ASP A 528 1.42 14.76 20.08
C ASP A 528 1.29 14.70 18.56
N LEU A 529 0.06 14.52 18.06
CA LEU A 529 -0.24 14.63 16.62
C LEU A 529 -0.09 16.09 16.16
N LYS A 530 0.89 16.37 15.30
CA LYS A 530 1.15 17.70 14.74
C LYS A 530 0.52 17.89 13.36
N GLU A 531 0.64 16.90 12.49
CA GLU A 531 0.00 16.90 11.16
C GLU A 531 -0.61 15.54 10.85
N THR A 532 -1.85 15.54 10.36
CA THR A 532 -2.57 14.35 9.87
C THR A 532 -2.55 14.35 8.35
N ASP A 533 -2.38 13.17 7.75
CA ASP A 533 -2.39 12.97 6.29
C ASP A 533 -1.44 13.95 5.57
N PHE A 534 -0.25 14.15 6.12
CA PHE A 534 0.78 14.99 5.53
C PHE A 534 1.24 14.39 4.20
N ASP A 535 1.01 15.14 3.11
CA ASP A 535 1.43 14.80 1.76
C ASP A 535 2.49 15.79 1.28
N ILE A 536 3.70 15.29 1.03
CA ILE A 536 4.87 16.08 0.62
C ILE A 536 4.59 16.82 -0.70
N LYS A 537 4.08 16.13 -1.73
CA LYS A 537 3.80 16.75 -3.04
C LYS A 537 2.66 17.74 -2.94
N LYS A 538 1.67 17.51 -2.08
CA LYS A 538 0.61 18.49 -1.84
C LYS A 538 1.15 19.82 -1.32
N GLN A 539 2.22 19.82 -0.53
CA GLN A 539 2.84 21.05 -0.02
C GLN A 539 3.60 21.86 -1.07
N THR A 540 3.94 21.25 -2.21
CA THR A 540 4.71 21.86 -3.29
C THR A 540 3.87 22.11 -4.54
N ASN A 541 2.54 22.10 -4.41
CA ASN A 541 1.59 22.16 -5.53
C ASN A 541 1.87 21.08 -6.60
N GLY A 542 2.18 19.87 -6.15
CA GLY A 542 2.43 18.69 -6.98
C GLY A 542 3.86 18.59 -7.53
N LYS A 543 4.79 19.47 -7.13
CA LYS A 543 6.17 19.47 -7.65
C LYS A 543 7.08 18.53 -6.87
N SER A 544 7.75 17.65 -7.59
CA SER A 544 8.83 16.80 -7.05
C SER A 544 10.14 17.58 -6.93
N TYR A 545 11.12 17.04 -6.20
CA TYR A 545 12.46 17.65 -6.04
C TYR A 545 12.41 19.11 -5.52
N THR A 546 11.41 19.42 -4.73
CA THR A 546 11.21 20.73 -4.09
C THR A 546 11.16 20.51 -2.58
N VAL A 547 11.98 21.25 -1.84
CA VAL A 547 12.10 21.08 -0.39
C VAL A 547 10.89 21.63 0.34
N VAL A 548 10.39 20.84 1.29
CA VAL A 548 9.33 21.18 2.24
C VAL A 548 9.90 21.11 3.64
N GLU A 549 9.78 22.20 4.38
CA GLU A 549 10.21 22.28 5.76
C GLU A 549 9.02 22.38 6.71
N ARG A 550 9.13 21.71 7.85
CA ARG A 550 8.21 21.84 8.99
C ARG A 550 8.97 22.14 10.25
N GLN A 551 8.49 23.15 10.97
CA GLN A 551 9.11 23.62 12.19
C GLN A 551 8.12 23.50 13.35
N TYR A 552 8.59 23.00 14.47
CA TYR A 552 7.81 22.89 15.70
C TYR A 552 8.67 23.29 16.89
N ILE A 553 8.06 24.01 17.84
CA ILE A 553 8.68 24.27 19.14
C ILE A 553 8.10 23.26 20.13
N VAL A 554 8.97 22.51 20.80
CA VAL A 554 8.57 21.45 21.73
C VAL A 554 9.40 21.50 23.01
N GLU A 555 8.79 21.08 24.09
CA GLU A 555 9.47 20.92 25.37
C GLU A 555 10.11 19.53 25.43
N VAL A 556 11.42 19.49 25.69
CA VAL A 556 12.15 18.28 26.02
C VAL A 556 12.15 18.12 27.53
N THR A 557 11.54 17.02 27.98
CA THR A 557 11.56 16.57 29.37
C THR A 557 12.27 15.22 29.45
N ASN A 558 12.77 14.86 30.63
CA ASN A 558 13.50 13.60 30.87
C ASN A 558 14.68 13.35 29.91
N ASN A 559 15.30 14.43 29.44
CA ASN A 559 16.44 14.42 28.52
C ASN A 559 16.19 13.67 27.20
N PHE A 560 14.94 13.55 26.76
CA PHE A 560 14.55 12.72 25.62
C PHE A 560 13.55 13.43 24.69
N LEU A 561 13.74 13.24 23.38
CA LEU A 561 12.84 13.72 22.33
C LEU A 561 12.43 12.57 21.41
N ASP A 562 11.13 12.39 21.16
CA ASP A 562 10.58 11.45 20.19
C ASP A 562 9.99 12.21 18.99
N ILE A 563 10.42 11.88 17.78
CA ILE A 563 9.85 12.33 16.51
C ILE A 563 9.34 11.09 15.80
N HIS A 564 8.05 11.04 15.46
CA HIS A 564 7.43 9.86 14.88
C HIS A 564 6.67 10.20 13.60
N LEU A 565 7.09 9.56 12.51
CA LEU A 565 6.42 9.60 11.22
C LEU A 565 5.68 8.27 11.03
N PHE A 566 4.36 8.34 10.90
CA PHE A 566 3.49 7.17 10.95
C PHE A 566 2.67 7.01 9.67
N TRP A 567 2.77 5.85 9.03
CA TRP A 567 1.92 5.48 7.92
C TRP A 567 0.84 4.51 8.36
N ALA A 568 -0.40 4.95 8.31
CA ALA A 568 -1.55 4.13 8.66
C ALA A 568 -2.11 3.31 7.47
N GLY A 569 -1.62 3.53 6.25
CA GLY A 569 -2.05 2.78 5.06
C GLY A 569 -2.38 3.65 3.85
N LYS A 570 -2.45 4.98 4.04
CA LYS A 570 -2.81 5.97 3.03
C LYS A 570 -1.64 6.35 2.13
N GLY A 571 -1.90 6.64 0.87
CA GLY A 571 -0.87 6.86 -0.13
C GLY A 571 -0.51 5.57 -0.87
N THR A 572 0.07 5.75 -2.05
CA THR A 572 0.10 4.72 -3.08
C THR A 572 1.08 3.62 -2.74
N CYS A 573 0.61 2.37 -2.69
CA CYS A 573 1.42 1.18 -2.38
C CYS A 573 2.45 0.81 -3.45
N CYS A 574 2.13 1.15 -4.69
CA CYS A 574 2.54 0.37 -5.84
C CYS A 574 3.14 1.24 -6.97
N ILE A 575 3.55 2.47 -6.63
CA ILE A 575 4.09 3.47 -7.54
C ILE A 575 5.46 3.92 -7.05
N PRO A 576 6.49 4.09 -7.91
CA PRO A 576 6.52 3.64 -9.31
C PRO A 576 6.66 2.12 -9.45
N ASN A 577 6.99 1.42 -8.37
CA ASN A 577 7.00 -0.03 -8.27
C ASN A 577 6.39 -0.42 -6.91
N GLN A 578 6.26 -1.71 -6.64
CA GLN A 578 5.86 -2.21 -5.32
C GLN A 578 6.86 -1.78 -4.23
N GLY A 579 6.36 -1.35 -3.07
CA GLY A 579 7.18 -1.10 -1.89
C GLY A 579 7.74 0.33 -1.76
N PHE A 580 7.01 1.33 -2.25
CA PHE A 580 7.43 2.75 -2.19
C PHE A 580 6.46 3.63 -1.38
N TYR A 581 5.72 3.01 -0.46
CA TYR A 581 4.78 3.68 0.45
C TYR A 581 5.40 3.98 1.82
N GLY A 582 4.67 4.73 2.64
CA GLY A 582 5.09 5.08 4.00
C GLY A 582 5.84 6.41 4.13
N PRO A 583 6.17 6.85 5.36
CA PRO A 583 6.91 8.09 5.58
C PRO A 583 8.25 8.08 4.85
N LEU A 584 8.68 9.29 4.49
CA LEU A 584 9.99 9.61 3.94
C LEU A 584 10.49 10.85 4.67
N ILE A 585 11.76 10.89 5.05
CA ILE A 585 12.41 12.10 5.58
C ILE A 585 13.85 12.20 5.08
N SER A 586 14.26 13.40 4.71
CA SER A 586 15.60 13.69 4.16
C SER A 586 16.54 14.21 5.23
N ALA A 587 16.08 15.12 6.08
CA ALA A 587 16.91 15.63 7.16
C ALA A 587 16.11 16.09 8.37
N ILE A 588 16.77 16.07 9.52
CA ILE A 588 16.23 16.53 10.81
C ILE A 588 17.26 17.47 11.42
N SER A 589 16.83 18.61 11.95
CA SER A 589 17.65 19.48 12.79
C SER A 589 16.91 19.84 14.06
N VAL A 590 17.56 19.67 15.20
CA VAL A 590 17.00 19.95 16.52
C VAL A 590 17.99 20.82 17.28
N SER A 591 17.54 21.98 17.74
CA SER A 591 18.37 22.94 18.46
C SER A 591 17.61 23.56 19.64
N SER A 592 18.31 23.83 20.74
CA SER A 592 17.74 24.58 21.86
C SER A 592 17.13 25.91 21.38
N TYR A 593 15.95 26.24 21.91
CA TYR A 593 15.18 27.43 21.58
C TYR A 593 15.01 28.31 22.82
N GLY A 594 15.13 29.63 22.66
CA GLY A 594 14.88 30.60 23.73
C GLY A 594 15.99 30.75 24.78
N SER A 595 17.13 30.09 24.63
CA SER A 595 18.29 30.23 25.53
C SER A 595 19.05 31.55 25.37
N ASN A 596 18.74 32.32 24.32
CA ASN A 596 19.13 33.73 24.15
C ASN A 596 17.86 34.50 23.79
N GLY A 597 17.53 35.54 24.57
CA GLY A 597 16.23 36.21 24.54
C GLY A 597 15.84 36.82 23.20
N GLU A 598 15.12 36.04 22.38
CA GLU A 598 14.30 36.53 21.28
C GLU A 598 12.94 35.85 21.33
N GLY A 599 11.90 36.69 21.35
CA GLY A 599 10.52 36.28 21.55
C GLY A 599 9.96 35.46 20.39
N ASP A 600 8.96 34.66 20.76
CA ASP A 600 8.02 33.92 19.90
C ASP A 600 7.73 34.58 18.54
N PRO A 601 8.28 34.06 17.42
CA PRO A 601 7.70 34.31 16.12
C PRO A 601 6.60 33.26 15.96
N GLY A 602 5.36 33.66 16.21
CA GLY A 602 4.18 32.89 15.85
C GLY A 602 4.23 32.41 14.38
N PRO A 603 3.31 31.52 13.96
CA PRO A 603 3.45 30.74 12.74
C PRO A 603 3.66 31.62 11.49
N GLN A 604 4.89 31.64 10.97
CA GLN A 604 5.19 32.30 9.70
C GLN A 604 4.67 31.45 8.54
N LYS A 605 3.51 31.84 8.01
CA LYS A 605 3.09 31.47 6.66
C LYS A 605 3.93 32.27 5.67
N ASN A 606 4.75 31.60 4.87
CA ASN A 606 5.33 32.20 3.67
C ASN A 606 4.20 32.55 2.69
N SER A 607 3.89 33.84 2.56
CA SER A 607 2.88 34.36 1.65
C SER A 607 3.48 34.67 0.28
N SER A 608 2.94 34.04 -0.76
CA SER A 608 2.71 34.72 -2.05
C SER A 608 1.34 34.28 -2.63
N THR A 609 0.39 35.23 -2.60
CA THR A 609 -0.80 35.51 -3.44
C THR A 609 -1.50 34.34 -4.18
N ASN A 610 -2.84 34.19 -4.28
CA ASN A 610 -3.98 35.09 -4.11
C ASN A 610 -5.29 34.25 -4.01
N ARG A 611 -6.16 34.65 -3.07
CA ARG A 611 -7.64 34.63 -3.03
C ARG A 611 -8.52 33.36 -3.18
N THR A 612 -9.30 33.17 -2.10
CA THR A 612 -10.70 32.70 -1.94
C THR A 612 -11.00 31.20 -1.94
N GLY A 613 -11.33 30.66 -0.76
CA GLY A 613 -11.91 29.33 -0.57
C GLY A 613 -12.19 29.03 0.89
N LEU A 614 -13.46 29.02 1.26
CA LEU A 614 -14.09 28.90 2.57
C LEU A 614 -13.50 27.82 3.51
N VAL A 615 -13.26 28.19 4.77
CA VAL A 615 -13.00 27.26 5.89
C VAL A 615 -14.32 26.94 6.57
N VAL A 616 -14.73 25.67 6.59
CA VAL A 616 -15.73 25.15 7.53
C VAL A 616 -14.99 24.26 8.52
N GLY A 617 -14.68 24.83 9.68
CA GLY A 617 -14.21 24.07 10.84
C GLY A 617 -15.40 23.59 11.65
N VAL A 618 -15.48 22.28 11.90
CA VAL A 618 -16.38 21.71 12.91
C VAL A 618 -15.61 21.58 14.21
N VAL A 619 -16.01 22.40 15.18
CA VAL A 619 -15.61 22.35 16.58
C VAL A 619 -16.37 21.21 17.26
N VAL A 620 -15.68 20.21 17.80
CA VAL A 620 -16.25 19.33 18.82
C VAL A 620 -15.28 19.27 19.99
N SER A 621 -15.59 20.05 21.02
CA SER A 621 -15.14 19.83 22.40
C SER A 621 -16.01 20.68 23.30
N VAL A 622 -16.93 20.03 24.02
CA VAL A 622 -17.49 20.36 25.36
C VAL A 622 -18.85 19.65 25.48
N ALA A 623 -18.86 18.45 26.05
CA ALA A 623 -20.06 17.82 26.60
C ALA A 623 -19.70 16.76 27.66
N VAL A 624 -18.79 17.08 28.58
CA VAL A 624 -18.52 16.26 29.78
C VAL A 624 -18.70 17.05 31.09
N LEU A 625 -19.33 18.24 31.05
CA LEU A 625 -19.75 18.97 32.26
C LEU A 625 -21.27 19.18 32.33
N GLY A 626 -22.03 18.21 31.82
CA GLY A 626 -23.49 18.17 31.88
C GLY A 626 -24.05 17.16 32.86
N PHE A 627 -23.46 17.01 34.06
CA PHE A 627 -23.96 16.08 35.08
C PHE A 627 -24.36 16.69 36.43
N LEU A 628 -24.40 18.02 36.61
CA LEU A 628 -24.72 18.60 37.93
C LEU A 628 -25.63 19.83 37.94
N ALA A 629 -26.58 19.96 37.00
CA ALA A 629 -27.54 21.09 37.04
C ALA A 629 -28.99 20.78 36.64
N LEU A 630 -29.39 19.50 36.50
CA LEU A 630 -30.80 19.13 36.25
C LEU A 630 -31.37 18.08 37.21
N ALA A 631 -30.68 17.82 38.33
CA ALA A 631 -31.22 17.05 39.46
C ALA A 631 -32.01 17.92 40.48
N GLY A 632 -32.52 19.09 40.06
CA GLY A 632 -33.09 20.07 41.00
C GLY A 632 -34.44 20.70 40.65
N VAL A 633 -35.11 20.38 39.53
CA VAL A 633 -36.31 21.16 39.14
C VAL A 633 -37.60 20.38 38.86
N PHE A 634 -37.62 19.04 38.75
CA PHE A 634 -38.92 18.34 38.67
C PHE A 634 -39.00 17.13 39.59
N VAL A 635 -38.92 17.44 40.88
CA VAL A 635 -39.80 16.84 41.88
C VAL A 635 -41.21 17.39 41.63
N TRP A 636 -42.16 16.52 41.34
CA TRP A 636 -43.60 16.70 41.64
C TRP A 636 -44.32 17.90 40.97
N ARG A 637 -44.77 17.70 39.73
CA ARG A 637 -46.20 17.52 39.39
C ARG A 637 -46.37 17.16 37.93
#